data_AF-A0A3M1F0L0-F1
#
_entry.id   AF-A0A3M1F0L0-F1
#
_cell.length_a   1.000
_cell.length_b   1.000
_cell.length_c   1.000
_cell.angle_alpha   90.00
_cell.angle_beta   90.00
_cell.angle_gamma   90.00
#
_symmetry.space_group_name_H-M   'P 1'
#
loop_
_entity.id
_entity.type
_entity.pdbx_description
1 polymer ?
#
loop_
_entity_poly.entity_id
_entity_poly.type
_entity_poly.pdbx_seq_one_letter_code
_entity_poly.pdbx_strand_id
1 'polypeptide(L)'
;MAGKKFQFPLQRVLTLRNHETDKASLELARSIEERKVQEEKLARIEAALRDAAEQSRAALPTGPLGFRRLAAHRAALQQALDREQRTLEEKRRQEEEARQRLIQRRRAQETLQSLHDQARARHHEDVIRAETDFLDELAVMKHARTSSSSDS
;
A
#
# COMPACT_ATOMS: atom_id res chain seq x y z
N MET A 1 16.40 11.13 37.54
CA MET A 1 16.49 10.72 36.12
C MET A 1 15.27 11.19 35.30
N ALA A 2 14.56 12.24 35.73
CA ALA A 2 13.42 12.79 34.99
C ALA A 2 13.91 13.67 33.83
N GLY A 3 13.61 13.29 32.59
CA GLY A 3 13.82 14.16 31.42
C GLY A 3 14.48 13.53 30.19
N LYS A 4 14.87 12.25 30.22
CA LYS A 4 15.31 11.61 28.97
C LYS A 4 14.08 11.35 28.09
N LYS A 5 14.08 11.95 26.90
CA LYS A 5 13.06 11.69 25.87
C LYS A 5 13.13 10.22 25.47
N PHE A 6 11.97 9.59 25.29
CA PHE A 6 11.88 8.22 24.77
C PHE A 6 12.62 8.11 23.43
N GLN A 7 13.51 7.12 23.33
CA GLN A 7 14.22 6.81 22.10
C GLN A 7 14.02 5.33 21.79
N PHE A 8 13.33 5.04 20.70
CA PHE A 8 13.20 3.66 20.23
C PHE A 8 14.48 3.25 19.47
N PRO A 9 15.18 2.18 19.88
CA PRO A 9 16.43 1.77 19.23
C PRO A 9 16.30 1.50 17.73
N LEU A 10 15.12 1.07 17.28
CA LEU A 10 14.83 0.74 15.89
C LEU A 10 14.04 1.84 15.16
N GLN A 11 14.03 3.08 15.68
CA GLN A 11 13.26 4.18 15.07
C GLN A 11 13.61 4.41 13.60
N ARG A 12 14.91 4.39 13.26
CA ARG A 12 15.37 4.56 11.87
C ARG A 12 14.86 3.44 10.95
N VAL A 13 14.81 2.21 11.47
CA VAL A 13 14.30 1.05 10.73
C VAL A 13 12.80 1.19 10.51
N LEU A 14 12.04 1.62 11.53
CA LEU A 14 10.60 1.89 11.40
C LEU A 14 10.33 2.95 10.34
N THR A 15 11.06 4.07 10.34
CA THR A 15 10.92 5.12 9.32
C THR A 15 11.23 4.60 7.92
N LEU A 16 12.29 3.81 7.75
CA LEU A 16 12.61 3.19 6.47
C LEU A 16 11.49 2.27 5.99
N ARG A 17 10.93 1.43 6.88
CA ARG A 17 9.84 0.51 6.53
C ARG A 17 8.55 1.24 6.16
N ASN A 18 8.21 2.33 6.86
CA ASN A 18 7.09 3.17 6.47
C ASN A 18 7.27 3.70 5.04
N HIS A 19 8.46 4.21 4.73
CA HIS A 19 8.76 4.70 3.39
C HIS A 19 8.72 3.60 2.31
N GLU A 20 9.15 2.38 2.63
CA GLU A 20 9.00 1.23 1.74
C GLU A 20 7.54 0.84 1.51
N THR A 21 6.69 0.89 2.54
CA THR A 21 5.25 0.64 2.42
C THR A 21 4.56 1.72 1.58
N ASP A 22 4.95 2.99 1.76
CA ASP A 22 4.44 4.10 0.95
C ASP A 22 4.81 3.92 -0.52
N LYS A 23 6.07 3.57 -0.81
CA LYS A 23 6.52 3.22 -2.16
C LYS A 23 5.73 2.06 -2.77
N ALA A 24 5.55 0.97 -2.03
CA ALA A 24 4.77 -0.18 -2.50
C ALA A 24 3.30 0.20 -2.77
N SER A 25 2.73 1.13 -1.99
CA SER A 25 1.38 1.64 -2.20
C SER A 25 1.28 2.47 -3.49
N LEU A 26 2.28 3.31 -3.77
CA LEU A 26 2.37 4.06 -5.03
C LEU A 26 2.56 3.13 -6.24
N GLU A 27 3.39 2.09 -6.13
CA GLU A 27 3.57 1.08 -7.18
C GLU A 27 2.26 0.34 -7.49
N LEU A 28 1.50 -0.03 -6.46
CA LEU A 28 0.19 -0.65 -6.64
C LEU A 28 -0.79 0.31 -7.33
N ALA A 29 -0.87 1.56 -6.88
CA ALA A 29 -1.73 2.57 -7.49
C ALA A 29 -1.41 2.77 -8.98
N ARG A 30 -0.12 2.83 -9.32
CA ARG A 30 0.33 2.91 -10.71
C ARG A 30 -0.07 1.67 -11.52
N SER A 31 0.08 0.48 -10.95
CA SER A 31 -0.27 -0.78 -11.64
C SER A 31 -1.77 -0.87 -11.92
N ILE A 32 -2.60 -0.42 -10.98
CA ILE A 32 -4.06 -0.32 -11.15
C ILE A 32 -4.41 0.63 -12.29
N GLU A 33 -3.76 1.80 -12.35
CA GLU A 33 -4.01 2.78 -13.40
C GLU A 33 -3.58 2.27 -14.78
N GLU A 34 -2.40 1.64 -14.86
CA GLU A 34 -1.93 1.00 -16.10
C GLU A 34 -2.88 -0.10 -16.58
N ARG A 35 -3.46 -0.90 -15.66
CA ARG A 35 -4.50 -1.88 -16.01
C ARG A 35 -5.76 -1.20 -16.55
N LYS A 36 -6.25 -0.14 -15.90
CA LYS A 36 -7.46 0.58 -16.35
C LYS A 36 -7.29 1.15 -17.75
N VAL A 37 -6.16 1.81 -18.02
CA VAL A 37 -5.82 2.32 -19.36
C VAL A 37 -5.82 1.19 -20.39
N GLN A 38 -5.32 0.01 -20.01
CA GLN A 38 -5.32 -1.17 -20.88
C GLN A 38 -6.73 -1.72 -21.13
N GLU A 39 -7.59 -1.76 -20.12
CA GLU A 39 -9.01 -2.16 -20.27
C GLU A 39 -9.77 -1.20 -21.18
N GLU A 40 -9.52 0.10 -21.08
CA GLU A 40 -10.13 1.09 -21.98
C GLU A 40 -9.70 0.89 -23.44
N LYS A 41 -8.42 0.58 -23.70
CA LYS A 41 -7.94 0.26 -25.05
C LYS A 41 -8.64 -0.98 -25.61
N LEU A 42 -8.76 -2.02 -24.79
CA LEU A 42 -9.43 -3.26 -25.18
C LEU A 42 -10.91 -3.00 -25.51
N ALA A 43 -11.61 -2.24 -24.68
CA ALA A 43 -13.00 -1.85 -24.93
C ALA A 43 -13.17 -1.07 -26.25
N ARG A 44 -12.21 -0.21 -26.62
CA ARG A 44 -12.22 0.51 -27.91
C ARG A 44 -12.04 -0.45 -29.10
N ILE A 45 -11.19 -1.45 -28.98
CA ILE A 45 -10.99 -2.46 -30.04
C ILE A 45 -12.24 -3.34 -30.18
N GLU A 46 -12.87 -3.73 -29.07
CA GLU A 46 -14.13 -4.48 -29.09
C GLU A 46 -15.28 -3.68 -29.70
N ALA A 47 -15.34 -2.37 -29.42
CA ALA A 47 -16.28 -1.47 -30.09
C ALA A 47 -16.02 -1.41 -31.60
N ALA A 48 -14.77 -1.21 -32.02
CA ALA A 48 -14.40 -1.18 -33.44
C ALA A 48 -14.71 -2.50 -34.17
N LEU A 49 -14.56 -3.65 -33.50
CA LEU A 49 -14.95 -4.96 -34.03
C LEU A 49 -16.46 -5.08 -34.23
N ARG A 50 -17.26 -4.59 -33.27
CA ARG A 50 -18.72 -4.55 -33.37
C ARG A 50 -19.15 -3.65 -34.52
N ASP A 51 -18.61 -2.43 -34.60
CA ASP A 51 -18.91 -1.49 -35.67
C ASP A 51 -18.55 -2.05 -37.05
N ALA A 52 -17.36 -2.65 -37.18
CA ALA A 52 -16.94 -3.31 -38.42
C ALA A 52 -17.87 -4.48 -38.79
N ALA A 53 -18.44 -5.19 -37.79
CA ALA A 53 -19.40 -6.24 -38.03
C ALA A 53 -20.76 -5.72 -38.48
N GLU A 54 -21.26 -4.64 -37.89
CA GLU A 54 -22.51 -3.98 -38.29
C GLU A 54 -22.39 -3.39 -39.70
N GLN A 55 -21.29 -2.69 -40.00
CA GLN A 55 -21.02 -2.16 -41.34
C GLN A 55 -20.96 -3.28 -42.39
N SER A 56 -20.36 -4.44 -42.05
CA SER A 56 -20.33 -5.59 -42.95
C SER A 56 -21.70 -6.23 -43.22
N ARG A 57 -22.65 -6.07 -42.29
CA ARG A 57 -24.04 -6.55 -42.47
C ARG A 57 -24.87 -5.56 -43.28
N ALA A 58 -24.64 -4.26 -43.08
CA ALA A 58 -25.36 -3.19 -43.77
C ALA A 58 -24.88 -2.97 -45.22
N ALA A 59 -23.59 -3.14 -45.49
CA ALA A 59 -23.02 -3.01 -46.81
C ALA A 59 -22.88 -4.37 -47.51
N LEU A 60 -23.55 -4.56 -48.64
CA LEU A 60 -23.24 -5.66 -49.57
C LEU A 60 -21.84 -5.39 -50.16
N PRO A 61 -20.83 -6.24 -49.94
CA PRO A 61 -19.52 -6.00 -50.50
C PRO A 61 -19.63 -6.00 -52.03
N THR A 62 -19.25 -4.88 -52.64
CA THR A 62 -19.22 -4.68 -54.10
C THR A 62 -18.06 -5.48 -54.70
N GLY A 63 -18.22 -6.80 -54.72
CA GLY A 63 -17.32 -7.74 -55.39
C GLY A 63 -16.18 -8.34 -54.53
N PRO A 64 -15.37 -9.23 -55.14
CA PRO A 64 -14.38 -10.06 -54.43
C PRO A 64 -13.29 -9.27 -53.68
N LEU A 65 -12.91 -8.09 -54.20
CA LEU A 65 -11.92 -7.23 -53.57
C LEU A 65 -12.45 -6.58 -52.27
N GLY A 66 -13.73 -6.23 -52.22
CA GLY A 66 -14.39 -5.71 -51.02
C GLY A 66 -14.44 -6.76 -49.90
N PHE A 67 -14.79 -7.99 -50.24
CA PHE A 67 -14.76 -9.12 -49.30
C PHE A 67 -13.35 -9.38 -48.72
N ARG A 68 -12.31 -9.40 -49.56
CA ARG A 68 -10.93 -9.61 -49.11
C ARG A 68 -10.45 -8.51 -48.17
N ARG A 69 -10.75 -7.24 -48.47
CA ARG A 69 -10.39 -6.10 -47.60
C ARG A 69 -11.08 -6.19 -46.24
N LEU A 70 -12.36 -6.53 -46.22
CA LEU A 70 -13.14 -6.65 -44.98
C LEU A 70 -12.66 -7.83 -44.12
N ALA A 71 -12.34 -8.97 -44.75
CA ALA A 71 -11.75 -10.13 -44.07
C ALA A 71 -10.37 -9.79 -43.47
N ALA A 72 -9.50 -9.12 -44.23
CA ALA A 72 -8.18 -8.70 -43.74
C ALA A 72 -8.30 -7.71 -42.57
N HIS A 73 -9.23 -6.75 -42.65
CA HIS A 73 -9.48 -5.80 -41.57
C HIS A 73 -9.96 -6.48 -40.28
N ARG A 74 -10.91 -7.44 -40.39
CA ARG A 74 -11.35 -8.24 -39.24
C ARG A 74 -10.23 -9.06 -38.62
N ALA A 75 -9.42 -9.72 -39.45
CA ALA A 75 -8.28 -10.49 -38.96
C ALA A 75 -7.26 -9.61 -38.22
N ALA A 76 -6.99 -8.39 -38.73
CA ALA A 76 -6.11 -7.44 -38.06
C ALA A 76 -6.68 -6.97 -36.70
N LEU A 77 -7.99 -6.69 -36.63
CA LEU A 77 -8.64 -6.31 -35.37
C LEU A 77 -8.68 -7.46 -34.36
N GLN A 78 -8.89 -8.71 -34.80
CA GLN A 78 -8.81 -9.89 -33.94
C GLN A 78 -7.39 -10.10 -33.39
N GLN A 79 -6.37 -9.97 -34.24
CA GLN A 79 -4.98 -10.02 -33.78
C GLN A 79 -4.64 -8.90 -32.79
N ALA A 80 -5.19 -7.70 -32.99
CA ALA A 80 -5.04 -6.60 -32.04
C ALA A 80 -5.72 -6.94 -30.71
N LEU A 81 -6.94 -7.49 -30.74
CA LEU A 81 -7.67 -7.91 -29.54
C LEU A 81 -6.87 -8.96 -28.74
N ASP A 82 -6.38 -10.01 -29.40
CA ASP A 82 -5.61 -11.07 -28.76
C ASP A 82 -4.33 -10.54 -28.10
N ARG A 83 -3.65 -9.58 -28.76
CA ARG A 83 -2.45 -8.93 -28.21
C ARG A 83 -2.79 -8.11 -26.98
N GLU A 84 -3.82 -7.27 -27.06
CA GLU A 84 -4.19 -6.41 -25.93
C GLU A 84 -4.79 -7.20 -24.75
N GLN A 85 -5.43 -8.34 -25.00
CA GLN A 85 -5.86 -9.29 -23.97
C GLN A 85 -4.66 -9.88 -23.21
N ARG A 86 -3.63 -10.33 -23.93
CA ARG A 86 -2.38 -10.82 -23.29
C ARG A 86 -1.71 -9.73 -22.47
N THR A 87 -1.60 -8.52 -23.01
CA THR A 87 -1.08 -7.36 -22.26
C THR A 87 -1.91 -7.09 -21.01
N LEU A 88 -3.24 -7.20 -21.08
CA LEU A 88 -4.11 -7.03 -19.92
C LEU A 88 -3.87 -8.10 -18.84
N GLU A 89 -3.70 -9.36 -19.24
CA GLU A 89 -3.36 -10.44 -18.31
C GLU A 89 -2.01 -10.20 -17.62
N GLU A 90 -1.00 -9.74 -18.37
CA GLU A 90 0.29 -9.34 -17.80
C GLU A 90 0.13 -8.19 -16.79
N LYS A 91 -0.69 -7.19 -17.11
CA LYS A 91 -0.98 -6.06 -16.19
C LYS A 91 -1.72 -6.51 -14.94
N ARG A 92 -2.68 -7.43 -15.06
CA ARG A 92 -3.37 -8.04 -13.90
C ARG A 92 -2.39 -8.80 -13.00
N ARG A 93 -1.46 -9.55 -13.60
CA ARG A 93 -0.41 -10.23 -12.85
C ARG A 93 0.50 -9.24 -12.13
N GLN A 94 0.92 -8.15 -12.80
CA GLN A 94 1.73 -7.10 -12.19
C GLN A 94 1.02 -6.42 -11.01
N GLU A 95 -0.28 -6.16 -11.12
CA GLU A 95 -1.09 -5.64 -10.02
C GLU A 95 -1.13 -6.60 -8.83
N GLU A 96 -1.36 -7.89 -9.07
CA GLU A 96 -1.40 -8.90 -8.02
C GLU A 96 -0.03 -9.05 -7.33
N GLU A 97 1.07 -9.05 -8.09
CA GLU A 97 2.42 -9.04 -7.54
C GLU A 97 2.70 -7.78 -6.70
N ALA A 98 2.27 -6.61 -7.15
CA ALA A 98 2.40 -5.35 -6.39
C ALA A 98 1.57 -5.39 -5.10
N ARG A 99 0.35 -5.97 -5.16
CA ARG A 99 -0.53 -6.14 -4.00
C ARG A 99 0.11 -7.06 -2.96
N GLN A 100 0.68 -8.19 -3.40
CA GLN A 100 1.38 -9.12 -2.51
C GLN A 100 2.61 -8.47 -1.87
N ARG A 101 3.39 -7.71 -2.63
CA ARG A 101 4.51 -6.92 -2.09
C ARG A 101 4.05 -5.95 -1.01
N LEU A 102 2.97 -5.20 -1.25
CA LEU A 102 2.42 -4.28 -0.26
C LEU A 102 1.99 -4.99 1.03
N ILE A 103 1.30 -6.13 0.91
CA ILE A 103 0.88 -6.93 2.07
C ILE A 103 2.11 -7.38 2.89
N GLN A 104 3.15 -7.88 2.23
CA GLN A 104 4.38 -8.29 2.91
C GLN A 104 5.06 -7.12 3.63
N ARG A 105 5.13 -5.94 2.99
CA ARG A 105 5.72 -4.74 3.60
C ARG A 105 4.89 -4.24 4.80
N ARG A 106 3.56 -4.24 4.69
CA ARG A 106 2.67 -3.89 5.81
C ARG A 106 2.83 -4.82 6.99
N ARG A 107 2.88 -6.14 6.79
CA ARG A 107 3.12 -7.11 7.87
C ARG A 107 4.44 -6.83 8.58
N ALA A 108 5.52 -6.59 7.82
CA ALA A 108 6.81 -6.25 8.40
C ALA A 108 6.77 -4.93 9.19
N GLN A 109 6.08 -3.92 8.68
CA GLN A 109 5.87 -2.64 9.39
C GLN A 109 5.07 -2.84 10.69
N GLU A 110 3.97 -3.58 10.66
CA GLU A 110 3.09 -3.84 11.81
C GLU A 110 3.85 -4.49 12.97
N THR A 111 4.73 -5.46 12.68
CA THR A 111 5.56 -6.09 13.73
C THR A 111 6.48 -5.08 14.42
N LEU A 112 7.12 -4.18 13.67
CA LEU A 112 7.98 -3.14 14.23
C LEU A 112 7.19 -2.06 14.96
N GLN A 113 6.01 -1.71 14.45
CA GLN A 113 5.10 -0.77 15.10
C GLN A 113 4.63 -1.31 16.45
N SER A 114 4.26 -2.58 16.52
CA SER A 114 3.89 -3.24 17.78
C SER A 114 5.04 -3.22 18.80
N LEU A 115 6.28 -3.51 18.37
CA LEU A 115 7.45 -3.43 19.24
C LEU A 115 7.74 -2.00 19.72
N HIS A 116 7.57 -1.01 18.84
CA HIS A 116 7.69 0.40 19.20
C HIS A 116 6.67 0.78 20.28
N ASP A 117 5.41 0.38 20.11
CA ASP A 117 4.32 0.74 21.01
C ASP A 117 4.47 0.05 22.38
N GLN A 118 4.92 -1.21 22.40
CA GLN A 118 5.28 -1.92 23.64
C GLN A 118 6.45 -1.24 24.35
N ALA A 119 7.51 -0.86 23.64
CA ALA A 119 8.65 -0.16 24.23
C ALA A 119 8.25 1.20 24.81
N ARG A 120 7.34 1.90 24.13
CA ARG A 120 6.79 3.18 24.58
C ARG A 120 5.96 3.02 25.85
N ALA A 121 5.11 1.99 25.91
CA ALA A 121 4.32 1.68 27.10
C ALA A 121 5.21 1.39 28.31
N ARG A 122 6.23 0.53 28.16
CA ARG A 122 7.20 0.23 29.23
C ARG A 122 7.93 1.47 29.72
N HIS A 123 8.42 2.31 28.81
CA HIS A 123 9.07 3.56 29.19
C HIS A 123 8.12 4.48 29.96
N HIS A 124 6.84 4.52 29.58
CA HIS A 124 5.85 5.33 30.30
C HIS A 124 5.61 4.80 31.71
N GLU A 125 5.48 3.48 31.88
CA GLU A 125 5.36 2.82 33.19
C GLU A 125 6.60 3.07 34.06
N ASP A 126 7.81 2.99 33.49
CA ASP A 126 9.06 3.24 34.20
C ASP A 126 9.16 4.71 34.67
N VAL A 127 8.69 5.66 33.87
CA VAL A 127 8.65 7.09 34.27
C VAL A 127 7.64 7.28 35.40
N ILE A 128 6.44 6.71 35.31
CA ILE A 128 5.44 6.81 36.38
C ILE A 128 5.98 6.20 37.67
N ARG A 129 6.61 5.02 37.59
CA ARG A 129 7.19 4.36 38.77
C ARG A 129 8.31 5.20 39.39
N ALA A 130 9.20 5.76 38.58
CA ALA A 130 10.25 6.63 39.08
C ALA A 130 9.70 7.94 39.71
N GLU A 131 8.58 8.46 39.20
CA GLU A 131 7.89 9.61 39.79
C GLU A 131 7.22 9.25 41.12
N THR A 132 6.56 8.08 41.22
CA THR A 132 5.97 7.62 42.49
C THR A 132 7.02 7.36 43.55
N ASP A 133 8.12 6.67 43.19
CA ASP A 133 9.21 6.37 44.12
C ASP A 133 9.83 7.67 44.66
N PHE A 134 10.00 8.68 43.81
CA PHE A 134 10.48 10.00 44.22
C PHE A 134 9.53 10.73 45.18
N LEU A 135 8.21 10.64 44.95
CA LEU A 135 7.22 11.23 45.84
C LEU A 135 7.19 10.53 47.21
N ASP A 136 7.31 9.21 47.23
CA ASP A 136 7.36 8.42 48.47
C ASP A 136 8.63 8.75 49.29
N GLU A 137 9.79 8.85 48.64
CA GLU A 137 11.02 9.30 49.29
C GLU A 137 10.86 10.70 49.91
N LEU A 138 10.25 11.64 49.18
CA LEU A 138 9.99 12.99 49.68
C LEU A 138 9.03 12.98 50.89
N ALA A 139 8.00 12.15 50.86
CA ALA A 139 7.04 11.99 51.94
C ALA A 139 7.70 11.43 53.20
N VAL A 140 8.54 10.40 53.06
CA VAL A 140 9.34 9.82 54.18
C VAL A 140 10.28 10.87 54.76
N MET A 141 11.02 11.62 53.93
CA MET A 141 11.92 12.68 54.41
C MET A 141 11.17 13.79 55.15
N LYS A 142 10.00 14.20 54.67
CA LYS A 142 9.16 15.21 55.34
C LYS A 142 8.67 14.69 56.69
N HIS A 143 8.16 13.47 56.74
CA HIS A 143 7.68 12.88 57.99
C HIS A 143 8.82 12.76 59.02
N ALA A 144 10.00 12.30 58.62
CA ALA A 144 11.17 12.18 59.50
C ALA A 144 11.59 13.53 60.12
N ARG A 145 11.51 14.62 59.35
CA ARG A 145 11.79 15.98 59.85
C ARG A 145 10.73 16.49 60.82
N THR A 146 9.47 16.11 60.63
CA THR A 146 8.36 16.59 61.46
C THR A 146 8.31 15.82 62.79
N SER A 147 8.61 14.52 62.77
CA SER A 147 8.70 13.68 63.98
C SER A 147 9.92 14.00 64.83
N SER A 148 11.05 14.42 64.24
CA SER A 148 12.23 14.83 65.01
C SER A 148 12.06 16.20 65.68
N SER A 149 11.13 17.03 65.21
CA SER A 149 10.81 18.34 65.81
C SER A 149 9.73 18.29 66.90
N SER A 150 9.06 17.16 67.09
CA SER A 150 8.04 16.96 68.13
C SER A 150 8.56 16.27 69.41
N ASP A 151 9.84 15.87 69.42
CA ASP A 151 10.53 15.20 70.55
C ASP A 151 11.57 16.13 71.25
N SER A 152 11.39 17.45 71.19
CA SER A 152 12.19 18.47 71.91
C SER A 152 11.28 19.48 72.57
#